data_AF-R5L463-F1
#
_entry.id   AF-R5L463-F1
#
_cell.length_a   1.000
_cell.length_b   1.000
_cell.length_c   1.000
_cell.angle_alpha   90.00
_cell.angle_beta   90.00
_cell.angle_gamma   90.00
#
_symmetry.space_group_name_H-M   'P 1'
#
loop_
_entity.id
_entity.type
_entity.pdbx_description
1 polymer ?
#
loop_
_entity_poly.entity_id
_entity_poly.type
_entity_poly.pdbx_seq_one_letter_code
_entity_poly.pdbx_strand_id
1 'polypeptide(L)'
;MGTPAPEMLDSDAPCNLVASRAAAVVSHVVRDGVLVADIGSGVPEGGLLVSGTVADAAGNVILKHASAEIIGEYTETREFFVPYKETLRLPEGETAEYRWLVYGDDEYPLFFGGAAMGDSVYSEETEAVRLFGKETPLKIRTGRFTGYVSRNITRSADDCLAELSRQQAAFEENFYAGQEVYSCEKTAVPEQDGIRLRCVYTLRGNIAKEQEILLS
;
A
#
# COMPACT_ATOMS: atom_id res chain seq x y z
N MET A 1 -5.40 22.62 -35.94
CA MET A 1 -5.27 21.27 -35.35
C MET A 1 -6.11 21.27 -34.09
N GLY A 2 -7.38 20.85 -34.19
CA GLY A 2 -8.24 20.71 -33.01
C GLY A 2 -7.85 19.45 -32.26
N THR A 3 -7.58 19.55 -30.96
CA THR A 3 -7.56 18.39 -30.08
C THR A 3 -8.91 17.68 -30.19
N PRO A 4 -8.96 16.35 -30.46
CA PRO A 4 -10.23 15.64 -30.43
C PRO A 4 -10.82 15.80 -29.03
N ALA A 5 -12.11 16.12 -28.96
CA ALA A 5 -12.86 16.11 -27.73
C ALA A 5 -12.74 14.70 -27.11
N PRO A 6 -12.68 14.57 -25.77
CA PRO A 6 -12.64 13.27 -25.13
C PRO A 6 -13.84 12.46 -25.61
N GLU A 7 -13.59 11.23 -26.05
CA GLU A 7 -14.62 10.28 -26.41
C GLU A 7 -15.40 9.98 -25.12
N MET A 8 -16.53 10.65 -24.93
CA MET A 8 -17.51 10.25 -23.92
C MET A 8 -17.98 8.86 -24.34
N LEU A 9 -17.48 7.84 -23.64
CA LEU A 9 -18.13 6.55 -23.57
C LEU A 9 -19.47 6.76 -22.87
N ASP A 10 -20.47 7.22 -23.61
CA ASP A 10 -21.88 7.02 -23.26
C ASP A 10 -22.15 5.52 -23.41
N SER A 11 -21.70 4.73 -22.43
CA SER A 11 -22.16 3.36 -22.29
C SER A 11 -23.58 3.41 -21.73
N ASP A 12 -24.55 3.76 -22.56
CA ASP A 12 -26.00 3.69 -22.28
C ASP A 12 -26.51 2.23 -22.42
N ALA A 13 -25.59 1.27 -22.32
CA ALA A 13 -25.88 -0.15 -22.47
C ALA A 13 -26.66 -0.63 -21.24
N PRO A 14 -27.80 -1.31 -21.42
CA PRO A 14 -28.62 -1.71 -20.30
C PRO A 14 -27.87 -2.67 -19.37
N CYS A 15 -27.83 -2.31 -18.09
CA CYS A 15 -27.06 -3.01 -17.08
C CYS A 15 -27.88 -3.19 -15.80
N ASN A 16 -27.53 -4.20 -15.02
CA ASN A 16 -27.98 -4.38 -13.65
C ASN A 16 -26.90 -3.87 -12.69
N LEU A 17 -27.30 -3.57 -11.46
CA LEU A 17 -26.36 -3.39 -10.36
C LEU A 17 -26.39 -4.62 -9.47
N VAL A 18 -25.21 -5.20 -9.24
CA VAL A 18 -25.00 -6.33 -8.34
C VAL A 18 -24.06 -5.95 -7.21
N ALA A 19 -24.09 -6.70 -6.12
CA ALA A 19 -23.21 -6.50 -4.99
C ALA A 19 -21.77 -6.90 -5.35
N SER A 20 -20.83 -5.98 -5.18
CA SER A 20 -19.39 -6.24 -5.35
C SER A 20 -18.80 -7.17 -4.29
N ARG A 21 -19.51 -7.36 -3.17
CA ARG A 21 -19.12 -8.18 -2.03
C ARG A 21 -20.35 -8.52 -1.18
N ALA A 22 -20.24 -9.51 -0.32
CA ALA A 22 -21.27 -9.79 0.67
C ALA A 22 -21.37 -8.64 1.69
N ALA A 23 -22.58 -8.10 1.90
CA ALA A 23 -22.83 -6.97 2.78
C ALA A 23 -24.30 -6.91 3.23
N ALA A 24 -24.58 -6.18 4.30
CA ALA A 24 -25.93 -5.80 4.69
C ALA A 24 -26.25 -4.40 4.15
N VAL A 25 -27.37 -4.23 3.45
CA VAL A 25 -27.75 -2.92 2.88
C VAL A 25 -28.13 -1.96 4.01
N VAL A 26 -27.47 -0.81 4.10
CA VAL A 26 -27.74 0.23 5.11
C VAL A 26 -28.52 1.40 4.52
N SER A 27 -28.19 1.81 3.30
CA SER A 27 -28.89 2.87 2.59
C SER A 27 -28.74 2.73 1.09
N HIS A 28 -29.63 3.36 0.34
CA HIS A 28 -29.56 3.40 -1.12
C HIS A 28 -30.11 4.71 -1.68
N VAL A 29 -29.54 5.16 -2.79
CA VAL A 29 -30.07 6.24 -3.62
C VAL A 29 -30.16 5.71 -5.04
N VAL A 30 -31.38 5.39 -5.48
CA VAL A 30 -31.65 4.84 -6.81
C VAL A 30 -32.03 5.98 -7.74
N ARG A 31 -31.32 6.09 -8.86
CA ARG A 31 -31.57 7.08 -9.91
C ARG A 31 -32.32 6.45 -11.09
N ASP A 32 -31.93 5.23 -11.48
CA ASP A 32 -32.64 4.46 -12.49
C ASP A 32 -32.58 2.94 -12.22
N GLY A 33 -33.58 2.22 -12.74
CA GLY A 33 -33.84 0.80 -12.48
C GLY A 33 -34.82 0.54 -11.34
N VAL A 34 -35.03 -0.74 -11.03
CA VAL A 34 -35.92 -1.21 -9.95
C VAL A 34 -35.06 -1.78 -8.83
N LEU A 35 -35.15 -1.19 -7.64
CA LEU A 35 -34.49 -1.71 -6.44
C LEU A 35 -35.05 -3.09 -6.07
N VAL A 36 -34.15 -4.04 -5.83
CA VAL A 36 -34.48 -5.41 -5.41
C VAL A 36 -34.06 -5.66 -3.96
N ALA A 37 -33.00 -4.99 -3.49
CA ALA A 37 -32.50 -5.18 -2.14
C ALA A 37 -33.06 -4.14 -1.16
N ASP A 38 -33.71 -4.61 -0.09
CA ASP A 38 -34.24 -3.76 0.98
C ASP A 38 -33.18 -3.41 2.03
N ILE A 39 -33.34 -2.24 2.68
CA ILE A 39 -32.52 -1.83 3.82
C ILE A 39 -32.64 -2.88 4.94
N GLY A 40 -31.51 -3.28 5.52
CA GLY A 40 -31.38 -4.33 6.53
C GLY A 40 -31.22 -5.74 5.95
N SER A 41 -31.35 -5.91 4.63
CA SER A 41 -31.17 -7.21 3.98
C SER A 41 -29.70 -7.53 3.76
N GLY A 42 -29.31 -8.77 4.05
CA GLY A 42 -28.01 -9.32 3.67
C GLY A 42 -28.02 -9.76 2.21
N VAL A 43 -27.08 -9.26 1.43
CA VAL A 43 -26.89 -9.61 0.02
C VAL A 43 -25.54 -10.30 -0.16
N PRO A 44 -25.48 -11.46 -0.84
CA PRO A 44 -24.21 -12.11 -1.15
C PRO A 44 -23.47 -11.34 -2.25
N GLU A 45 -22.16 -11.60 -2.40
CA GLU A 45 -21.40 -11.13 -3.56
C GLU A 45 -22.05 -11.63 -4.87
N GLY A 46 -22.18 -10.73 -5.84
CA GLY A 46 -22.90 -10.96 -7.10
C GLY A 46 -24.43 -10.94 -6.97
N GLY A 47 -24.99 -10.73 -5.77
CA GLY A 47 -26.43 -10.62 -5.56
C GLY A 47 -27.01 -9.40 -6.28
N LEU A 48 -28.19 -9.55 -6.88
CA LEU A 48 -28.88 -8.47 -7.59
C LEU A 48 -29.36 -7.39 -6.61
N LEU A 49 -28.94 -6.15 -6.86
CA LEU A 49 -29.32 -5.00 -6.06
C LEU A 49 -30.34 -4.12 -6.77
N VAL A 50 -30.11 -3.82 -8.05
CA VAL A 50 -31.00 -3.04 -8.91
C VAL A 50 -31.13 -3.72 -10.25
N SER A 51 -32.36 -3.99 -10.66
CA SER A 51 -32.67 -4.51 -11.99
C SER A 51 -32.78 -3.36 -12.99
N GLY A 52 -32.00 -3.43 -14.08
CA GLY A 52 -32.20 -2.61 -15.27
C GLY A 52 -33.36 -3.08 -16.13
N THR A 53 -33.96 -4.24 -15.83
CA THR A 53 -35.16 -4.74 -16.50
C THR A 53 -36.40 -4.27 -15.75
N VAL A 54 -37.18 -3.39 -16.39
CA VAL A 54 -38.37 -2.75 -15.80
C VAL A 54 -39.62 -3.13 -16.59
N ALA A 55 -40.68 -3.56 -15.92
CA ALA A 55 -41.97 -3.80 -16.56
C ALA A 55 -42.78 -2.49 -16.64
N ASP A 56 -43.36 -2.18 -17.80
CA ASP A 56 -44.34 -1.10 -17.94
C ASP A 56 -45.73 -1.52 -17.43
N ALA A 57 -46.65 -0.56 -17.30
CA ALA A 57 -48.02 -0.81 -16.84
C ALA A 57 -48.86 -1.68 -17.79
N ALA A 58 -48.40 -1.88 -19.03
CA ALA A 58 -49.00 -2.76 -20.04
C ALA A 58 -48.32 -4.14 -20.12
N GLY A 59 -47.30 -4.42 -19.29
CA GLY A 59 -46.56 -5.68 -19.24
C GLY A 59 -45.38 -5.79 -20.21
N ASN A 60 -45.00 -4.70 -20.91
CA ASN A 60 -43.82 -4.70 -21.76
C ASN A 60 -42.55 -4.56 -20.92
N VAL A 61 -41.47 -5.22 -21.36
CA VAL A 61 -40.17 -5.13 -20.71
C VAL A 61 -39.34 -4.00 -21.34
N ILE A 62 -38.91 -3.07 -20.51
CA ILE A 62 -38.01 -1.97 -20.86
C ILE A 62 -36.66 -2.26 -20.22
N LEU A 63 -35.60 -2.20 -21.02
CA LEU A 63 -34.22 -2.32 -20.55
C LEU A 63 -33.65 -0.93 -20.32
N LYS A 64 -32.99 -0.75 -19.18
CA LYS A 64 -32.39 0.51 -18.73
C LYS A 64 -30.99 0.29 -18.19
N HIS A 65 -30.20 1.35 -18.18
CA HIS A 65 -28.93 1.40 -17.45
C HIS A 65 -29.23 1.62 -15.96
N ALA A 66 -29.18 0.56 -15.15
CA ALA A 66 -29.41 0.71 -13.71
C ALA A 66 -28.35 1.62 -13.08
N SER A 67 -28.79 2.65 -12.36
CA SER A 67 -27.92 3.62 -11.72
C SER A 67 -28.37 3.85 -10.29
N ALA A 68 -27.56 3.45 -9.33
CA ALA A 68 -27.82 3.61 -7.92
C ALA A 68 -26.52 3.60 -7.12
N GLU A 69 -26.56 4.29 -6.00
CA GLU A 69 -25.55 4.19 -4.96
C GLU A 69 -26.13 3.37 -3.82
N ILE A 70 -25.50 2.26 -3.47
CA ILE A 70 -26.00 1.35 -2.43
C ILE A 70 -24.91 1.18 -1.40
N ILE A 71 -25.13 1.74 -0.22
CA ILE A 71 -24.18 1.65 0.89
C ILE A 71 -24.46 0.35 1.64
N GLY A 72 -23.48 -0.55 1.58
CA GLY A 72 -23.48 -1.80 2.34
C GLY A 72 -22.54 -1.73 3.53
N GLU A 73 -22.93 -2.36 4.62
CA GLU A 73 -22.08 -2.65 5.77
C GLU A 73 -21.51 -4.07 5.64
N TYR A 74 -20.20 -4.20 5.78
CA TYR A 74 -19.50 -5.48 5.67
C TYR A 74 -18.29 -5.52 6.59
N THR A 75 -17.83 -6.74 6.89
CA THR A 75 -16.73 -6.97 7.82
C THR A 75 -15.47 -7.40 7.08
N GLU A 76 -14.34 -6.79 7.39
CA GLU A 76 -13.02 -7.22 6.94
C GLU A 76 -12.10 -7.48 8.13
N THR A 77 -11.34 -8.58 8.08
CA THR A 77 -10.32 -8.88 9.10
C THR A 77 -8.94 -8.59 8.55
N ARG A 78 -8.13 -7.85 9.30
CA ARG A 78 -6.70 -7.61 9.00
C ARG A 78 -5.85 -7.99 10.19
N GLU A 79 -4.67 -8.50 9.90
CA GLU A 79 -3.69 -8.89 10.92
C GLU A 79 -2.37 -8.17 10.67
N PHE A 80 -1.80 -7.65 11.75
CA PHE A 80 -0.48 -7.04 11.78
C PHE A 80 0.38 -7.81 12.77
N PHE A 81 1.67 -7.97 12.48
CA PHE A 81 2.59 -8.72 13.32
C PHE A 81 3.88 -7.94 13.51
N VAL A 82 4.29 -7.77 14.76
CA VAL A 82 5.58 -7.17 15.11
C VAL A 82 6.36 -8.14 15.98
N PRO A 83 7.57 -8.57 15.55
CA PRO A 83 8.40 -9.47 16.35
C PRO A 83 9.02 -8.74 17.55
N TYR A 84 9.17 -9.44 18.68
CA TYR A 84 9.89 -8.93 19.86
C TYR A 84 11.39 -8.76 19.58
N LYS A 85 11.94 -9.62 18.73
CA LYS A 85 13.35 -9.62 18.35
C LYS A 85 13.47 -9.40 16.87
N GLU A 86 14.15 -8.33 16.49
CA GLU A 86 14.49 -8.06 15.10
C GLU A 86 16.01 -8.05 14.95
N THR A 87 16.51 -8.81 13.98
CA THR A 87 17.93 -8.82 13.63
C THR A 87 18.15 -7.75 12.56
N LEU A 88 18.68 -6.60 12.94
CA LEU A 88 19.05 -5.54 12.00
C LEU A 88 20.48 -5.75 11.49
N ARG A 89 20.70 -5.46 10.21
CA ARG A 89 22.03 -5.44 9.59
C ARG A 89 22.54 -4.00 9.57
N LEU A 90 23.50 -3.68 10.43
CA LEU A 90 24.03 -2.33 10.60
C LEU A 90 25.47 -2.25 10.05
N PRO A 91 25.85 -1.18 9.35
CA PRO A 91 27.21 -0.97 8.87
C PRO A 91 28.10 -0.45 10.02
N GLU A 92 28.29 -1.27 11.05
CA GLU A 92 29.10 -0.98 12.25
C GLU A 92 30.23 -2.01 12.44
N GLY A 93 30.47 -2.85 11.44
CA GLY A 93 31.47 -3.91 11.49
C GLY A 93 32.89 -3.43 11.23
N GLU A 94 33.75 -4.39 10.85
CA GLU A 94 35.13 -4.10 10.45
C GLU A 94 35.14 -3.04 9.35
N THR A 95 36.09 -2.10 9.44
CA THR A 95 36.24 -1.05 8.43
C THR A 95 37.60 -1.20 7.75
N ALA A 96 37.59 -1.27 6.42
CA ALA A 96 38.78 -1.25 5.58
C ALA A 96 38.87 0.09 4.84
N GLU A 97 40.01 0.76 4.94
CA GLU A 97 40.25 2.05 4.29
C GLU A 97 41.30 1.89 3.18
N TYR A 98 40.97 2.38 1.99
CA TYR A 98 41.84 2.42 0.83
C TYR A 98 41.98 3.84 0.36
N ARG A 99 43.21 4.23 -0.01
CA ARG A 99 43.51 5.59 -0.45
C ARG A 99 44.06 5.58 -1.86
N TRP A 100 43.66 6.57 -2.65
CA TRP A 100 44.15 6.82 -3.99
C TRP A 100 44.67 8.24 -4.09
N LEU A 101 45.79 8.40 -4.78
CA LEU A 101 46.27 9.70 -5.22
C LEU A 101 45.61 10.02 -6.56
N VAL A 102 44.86 11.11 -6.61
CA VAL A 102 44.14 11.57 -7.79
C VAL A 102 44.83 12.81 -8.35
N TYR A 103 45.14 12.79 -9.64
CA TYR A 103 45.71 13.90 -10.39
C TYR A 103 45.00 14.05 -11.73
N GLY A 104 44.18 15.10 -11.87
CA GLY A 104 43.32 15.24 -13.05
C GLY A 104 42.33 14.07 -13.15
N ASP A 105 42.38 13.35 -14.27
CA ASP A 105 41.57 12.16 -14.52
C ASP A 105 42.30 10.85 -14.16
N ASP A 106 43.58 10.93 -13.78
CA ASP A 106 44.39 9.77 -13.40
C ASP A 106 44.23 9.45 -11.92
N GLU A 107 44.17 8.16 -11.62
CA GLU A 107 44.04 7.64 -10.26
C GLU A 107 45.08 6.56 -9.95
N TYR A 108 45.85 6.78 -8.89
CA TYR A 108 46.94 5.90 -8.48
C TYR A 108 46.64 5.30 -7.09
N PRO A 109 46.48 3.97 -6.97
CA PRO A 109 46.24 3.33 -5.68
C PRO A 109 47.46 3.47 -4.77
N LEU A 110 47.23 3.85 -3.51
CA LEU A 110 48.25 3.95 -2.46
C LEU A 110 48.29 2.69 -1.57
N PHE A 111 47.85 1.56 -2.13
CA PHE A 111 47.77 0.26 -1.48
C PHE A 111 48.18 -0.85 -2.46
N PHE A 112 48.46 -2.03 -1.92
CA PHE A 112 48.76 -3.22 -2.71
C PHE A 112 47.55 -4.16 -2.69
N GLY A 113 47.21 -4.75 -3.84
CA GLY A 113 46.06 -5.64 -3.99
C GLY A 113 44.78 -4.92 -4.44
N GLY A 114 43.63 -5.57 -4.25
CA GLY A 114 42.31 -5.02 -4.59
C GLY A 114 41.66 -4.31 -3.40
N ALA A 115 40.97 -3.20 -3.67
CA ALA A 115 40.11 -2.52 -2.70
C ALA A 115 38.71 -3.13 -2.73
N ALA A 116 38.49 -4.16 -1.93
CA ALA A 116 37.18 -4.78 -1.82
C ALA A 116 37.00 -5.42 -0.43
N MET A 117 35.83 -5.21 0.16
CA MET A 117 35.40 -5.93 1.35
C MET A 117 34.02 -6.53 1.11
N GLY A 118 33.90 -7.85 1.29
CA GLY A 118 32.63 -8.55 1.15
C GLY A 118 31.65 -8.10 2.24
N ASP A 119 30.36 -8.06 1.88
CA ASP A 119 29.27 -7.74 2.81
C ASP A 119 29.46 -6.40 3.57
N SER A 120 29.69 -5.33 2.81
CA SER A 120 30.00 -4.00 3.34
C SER A 120 29.26 -2.89 2.60
N VAL A 121 29.15 -1.73 3.25
CA VAL A 121 28.77 -0.47 2.61
C VAL A 121 30.03 0.33 2.25
N TYR A 122 30.02 0.98 1.09
CA TYR A 122 31.11 1.83 0.64
C TYR A 122 30.77 3.30 0.85
N SER A 123 31.72 4.05 1.40
CA SER A 123 31.68 5.51 1.51
C SER A 123 33.01 6.10 1.06
N GLU A 124 33.01 7.31 0.52
CA GLU A 124 34.24 7.95 0.08
C GLU A 124 34.29 9.43 0.39
N GLU A 125 35.51 9.91 0.61
CA GLU A 125 35.81 11.31 0.83
C GLU A 125 37.05 11.69 0.00
N THR A 126 37.10 12.92 -0.51
CA THR A 126 38.23 13.40 -1.31
C THR A 126 38.73 14.73 -0.76
N GLU A 127 40.01 14.77 -0.41
CA GLU A 127 40.66 15.97 0.15
C GLU A 127 41.76 16.48 -0.76
N ALA A 128 41.89 17.80 -0.87
CA ALA A 128 42.98 18.43 -1.63
C ALA A 128 44.29 18.39 -0.84
N VAL A 129 45.38 17.96 -1.49
CA VAL A 129 46.72 17.99 -0.87
C VAL A 129 47.20 19.43 -0.82
N ARG A 130 47.57 19.90 0.37
CA ARG A 130 48.15 21.23 0.58
C ARG A 130 49.63 21.10 0.92
N LEU A 131 50.48 21.75 0.12
CA LEU A 131 51.92 21.84 0.36
C LEU A 131 52.26 23.30 0.65
N PHE A 132 52.89 23.56 1.80
CA PHE A 132 53.28 24.91 2.25
C PHE A 132 52.13 25.94 2.24
N GLY A 133 50.91 25.51 2.56
CA GLY A 133 49.71 26.36 2.59
C GLY A 133 49.12 26.70 1.23
N LYS A 134 49.68 26.17 0.12
CA LYS A 134 49.09 26.27 -1.22
C LYS A 134 48.37 24.98 -1.58
N GLU A 135 47.17 25.10 -2.13
CA GLU A 135 46.46 23.96 -2.71
C GLU A 135 47.22 23.48 -3.94
N THR A 136 47.43 22.16 -4.00
CA THR A 136 48.05 21.50 -5.14
C THR A 136 46.97 20.84 -6.00
N PRO A 137 47.25 20.54 -7.28
CA PRO A 137 46.33 19.79 -8.12
C PRO A 137 46.16 18.32 -7.68
N LEU A 138 46.91 17.86 -6.68
CA LEU A 138 46.82 16.51 -6.14
C LEU A 138 45.68 16.44 -5.12
N LYS A 139 44.89 15.37 -5.20
CA LYS A 139 43.86 15.03 -4.22
C LYS A 139 44.12 13.64 -3.66
N ILE A 140 43.72 13.41 -2.42
CA ILE A 140 43.66 12.08 -1.83
C ILE A 140 42.19 11.69 -1.76
N ARG A 141 41.83 10.63 -2.47
CA ARG A 141 40.53 9.97 -2.33
C ARG A 141 40.67 8.84 -1.33
N THR A 142 39.80 8.82 -0.33
CA THR A 142 39.76 7.83 0.73
C THR A 142 38.44 7.10 0.64
N GLY A 143 38.48 5.82 0.24
CA GLY A 143 37.33 4.94 0.22
C GLY A 143 37.32 4.06 1.47
N ARG A 144 36.21 4.06 2.19
CA ARG A 144 35.98 3.25 3.39
C ARG A 144 34.88 2.23 3.11
N PHE A 145 35.22 0.97 3.33
CA PHE A 145 34.28 -0.14 3.33
C PHE A 145 33.97 -0.50 4.78
N THR A 146 32.71 -0.44 5.19
CA THR A 146 32.28 -0.80 6.54
C THR A 146 31.37 -2.02 6.50
N GLY A 147 31.77 -3.09 7.19
CA GLY A 147 31.10 -4.38 7.17
C GLY A 147 29.76 -4.34 7.88
N TYR A 148 28.83 -5.18 7.43
CA TYR A 148 27.58 -5.37 8.15
C TYR A 148 27.78 -6.25 9.38
N VAL A 149 27.21 -5.83 10.50
CA VAL A 149 27.04 -6.67 11.70
C VAL A 149 25.56 -6.85 11.97
N SER A 150 25.18 -8.09 12.27
CA SER A 150 23.83 -8.44 12.68
C SER A 150 23.67 -8.13 14.17
N ARG A 151 22.75 -7.22 14.50
CA ARG A 151 22.42 -6.89 15.89
C ARG A 151 20.98 -7.29 16.19
N ASN A 152 20.82 -8.07 17.25
CA ASN A 152 19.51 -8.40 17.78
C ASN A 152 19.00 -7.25 18.63
N ILE A 153 17.94 -6.58 18.19
CA ILE A 153 17.24 -5.59 18.99
C ILE A 153 16.06 -6.29 19.64
N THR A 154 15.92 -6.14 20.95
CA THR A 154 14.73 -6.58 21.69
C THR A 154 13.85 -5.37 21.93
N ARG A 155 12.65 -5.37 21.37
CA ARG A 155 11.64 -4.33 21.60
C ARG A 155 10.84 -4.66 22.86
N SER A 156 10.44 -3.63 23.61
CA SER A 156 9.47 -3.82 24.68
C SER A 156 8.09 -4.14 24.10
N ALA A 157 7.19 -4.71 24.92
CA ALA A 157 5.81 -4.96 24.48
C ALA A 157 5.09 -3.65 24.11
N ASP A 158 5.33 -2.57 24.84
CA ASP A 158 4.75 -1.26 24.58
C ASP A 158 5.23 -0.68 23.23
N ASP A 159 6.53 -0.82 22.91
CA ASP A 159 7.06 -0.40 21.62
C ASP A 159 6.46 -1.20 20.46
N CYS A 160 6.23 -2.51 20.66
CA CYS A 160 5.59 -3.36 19.65
C CYS A 160 4.14 -2.93 19.41
N LEU A 161 3.39 -2.60 20.47
CA LEU A 161 2.02 -2.10 20.34
C LEU A 161 1.95 -0.72 19.67
N ALA A 162 2.91 0.17 19.94
CA ALA A 162 3.01 1.46 19.27
C ALA A 162 3.33 1.32 17.78
N GLU A 163 4.20 0.37 17.41
CA GLU A 163 4.50 0.04 16.01
C GLU A 163 3.27 -0.57 15.30
N LEU A 164 2.59 -1.53 15.93
CA LEU A 164 1.35 -2.11 15.39
C LEU A 164 0.28 -1.05 15.14
N SER A 165 0.16 -0.07 16.05
CA SER A 165 -0.78 1.05 15.90
C SER A 165 -0.40 1.96 14.73
N ARG A 166 0.90 2.20 14.49
CA ARG A 166 1.37 2.98 13.33
C ARG A 166 1.12 2.25 12.02
N GLN A 167 1.41 0.95 11.95
CA GLN A 167 1.14 0.12 10.77
C GLN A 167 -0.36 0.10 10.45
N GLN A 168 -1.20 -0.03 11.47
CA GLN A 168 -2.65 0.05 11.32
C GLN A 168 -3.10 1.40 10.75
N ALA A 169 -2.65 2.52 11.33
CA ALA A 169 -3.05 3.86 10.87
C ALA A 169 -2.64 4.10 9.41
N ALA A 170 -1.42 3.72 9.04
CA ALA A 170 -0.95 3.80 7.67
C ALA A 170 -1.79 2.91 6.72
N PHE A 171 -2.22 1.74 7.18
CA PHE A 171 -3.10 0.88 6.37
C PHE A 171 -4.47 1.52 6.16
N GLU A 172 -5.10 2.06 7.20
CA GLU A 172 -6.40 2.73 7.11
C GLU A 172 -6.36 3.93 6.16
N GLU A 173 -5.32 4.75 6.25
CA GLU A 173 -5.13 5.90 5.37
C GLU A 173 -4.95 5.49 3.89
N ASN A 174 -4.25 4.39 3.62
CA ASN A 174 -3.99 3.97 2.24
C ASN A 174 -5.15 3.19 1.61
N PHE A 175 -5.86 2.36 2.38
CA PHE A 175 -6.84 1.40 1.84
C PHE A 175 -8.29 1.80 2.09
N TYR A 176 -8.57 2.60 3.13
CA TYR A 176 -9.93 2.98 3.53
C TYR A 176 -10.22 4.49 3.41
N ALA A 177 -9.35 5.28 2.77
CA ALA A 177 -9.54 6.74 2.57
C ALA A 177 -10.90 7.15 1.96
N GLY A 178 -11.55 6.26 1.20
CA GLY A 178 -12.85 6.50 0.55
C GLY A 178 -14.01 5.72 1.15
N GLN A 179 -13.83 5.10 2.31
CA GLN A 179 -14.84 4.27 2.97
C GLN A 179 -15.05 4.74 4.40
N GLU A 180 -16.27 4.61 4.91
CA GLU A 180 -16.54 4.90 6.31
C GLU A 180 -16.15 3.69 7.16
N VAL A 181 -15.17 3.87 8.05
CA VAL A 181 -14.85 2.88 9.08
C VAL A 181 -15.84 3.06 10.23
N TYR A 182 -16.90 2.26 10.26
CA TYR A 182 -17.95 2.35 11.28
C TYR A 182 -17.47 1.85 12.64
N SER A 183 -16.75 0.73 12.67
CA SER A 183 -16.09 0.24 13.89
C SER A 183 -14.84 -0.57 13.57
N CYS A 184 -13.93 -0.66 14.54
CA CYS A 184 -12.76 -1.53 14.47
C CYS A 184 -12.56 -2.19 15.84
N GLU A 185 -12.81 -3.48 15.92
CA GLU A 185 -12.51 -4.29 17.11
C GLU A 185 -11.06 -4.79 17.03
N LYS A 186 -10.27 -4.48 18.06
CA LYS A 186 -8.84 -4.79 18.10
C LYS A 186 -8.56 -5.84 19.17
N THR A 187 -7.89 -6.92 18.78
CA THR A 187 -7.44 -7.97 19.70
C THR A 187 -5.94 -8.16 19.51
N ALA A 188 -5.16 -7.79 20.53
CA ALA A 188 -3.73 -8.07 20.58
C ALA A 188 -3.51 -9.46 21.20
N VAL A 189 -2.86 -10.34 20.45
CA VAL A 189 -2.50 -11.70 20.87
C VAL A 189 -0.98 -11.77 21.00
N PRO A 190 -0.44 -11.88 22.21
CA PRO A 190 0.97 -12.17 22.42
C PRO A 190 1.29 -13.57 21.89
N GLU A 191 2.24 -13.66 20.98
CA GLU A 191 2.79 -14.92 20.46
C GLU A 191 4.21 -15.13 21.02
N GLN A 192 4.83 -16.29 20.77
CA GLN A 192 6.19 -16.58 21.29
C GLN A 192 7.24 -15.58 20.76
N ASP A 193 7.10 -15.17 19.51
CA ASP A 193 8.11 -14.37 18.80
C ASP A 193 7.73 -12.90 18.62
N GLY A 194 6.52 -12.49 19.03
CA GLY A 194 6.04 -11.13 18.82
C GLY A 194 4.61 -10.90 19.33
N ILE A 195 4.01 -9.80 18.88
CA ILE A 195 2.60 -9.50 19.12
C ILE A 195 1.88 -9.47 17.77
N ARG A 196 0.78 -10.21 17.67
CA ARG A 196 -0.16 -10.12 16.56
C ARG A 196 -1.33 -9.22 16.95
N LEU A 197 -1.59 -8.19 16.17
CA LEU A 197 -2.79 -7.38 16.28
C LEU A 197 -3.80 -7.85 15.23
N ARG A 198 -4.93 -8.39 15.68
CA ARG A 198 -6.08 -8.69 14.83
C ARG A 198 -7.07 -7.54 14.91
N CYS A 199 -7.36 -6.93 13.77
CA CYS A 199 -8.35 -5.86 13.61
C CYS A 199 -9.53 -6.39 12.80
N VAL A 200 -10.72 -6.38 13.39
CA VAL A 200 -11.98 -6.68 12.72
C VAL A 200 -12.69 -5.37 12.44
N TYR A 201 -12.71 -4.98 11.17
CA TYR A 201 -13.30 -3.75 10.68
C TYR A 201 -14.74 -3.97 10.26
N THR A 202 -15.63 -3.09 10.69
CA THR A 202 -16.96 -2.91 10.11
C THR A 202 -16.88 -1.67 9.24
N LEU A 203 -17.00 -1.87 7.92
CA LEU A 203 -16.85 -0.83 6.91
C LEU A 203 -18.20 -0.56 6.27
N ARG A 204 -18.43 0.69 5.88
CA ARG A 204 -19.57 1.13 5.07
C ARG A 204 -19.07 1.79 3.80
N GLY A 205 -19.56 1.32 2.67
CA GLY A 205 -19.18 1.86 1.36
C GLY A 205 -20.12 1.42 0.26
N ASN A 206 -19.97 2.02 -0.91
CA ASN A 206 -20.77 1.65 -2.07
C ASN A 206 -20.44 0.21 -2.49
N ILE A 207 -21.45 -0.66 -2.46
CA ILE A 207 -21.35 -2.05 -2.87
C ILE A 207 -21.89 -2.29 -4.28
N ALA A 208 -22.51 -1.29 -4.93
CA ALA A 208 -23.06 -1.45 -6.27
C ALA A 208 -21.96 -1.55 -7.33
N LYS A 209 -22.04 -2.59 -8.17
CA LYS A 209 -21.17 -2.81 -9.33
C LYS A 209 -22.04 -3.11 -10.55
N GLU A 210 -21.72 -2.48 -11.68
CA GLU A 210 -22.41 -2.72 -12.94
C GLU A 210 -22.15 -4.14 -13.47
N GLN A 211 -23.21 -4.77 -13.96
CA GLN A 211 -23.18 -6.05 -14.65
C GLN A 211 -24.08 -6.00 -15.88
N GLU A 212 -23.51 -6.34 -17.05
CA GLU A 212 -24.25 -6.37 -18.30
C GLU A 212 -25.42 -7.36 -18.28
N ILE A 213 -26.51 -6.98 -18.95
CA ILE A 213 -27.66 -7.86 -19.16
C ILE A 213 -27.36 -8.75 -20.38
N LEU A 214 -27.07 -10.03 -20.14
CA LEU A 214 -26.91 -11.01 -21.22
C LEU A 214 -28.29 -11.38 -21.77
N LEU A 215 -28.62 -10.85 -22.95
CA LEU A 215 -29.79 -11.27 -23.73
C LEU A 215 -29.44 -12.59 -24.45
N SER A 216 -30.07 -13.69 -24.04
CA SER A 216 -29.97 -15.01 -24.69
C SER A 216 -31.11 -15.24 -25.67
#